data_AF-D8TSD1-F1
#
_entry.id   AF-D8TSD1-F1
#
_cell.length_a   1.000
_cell.length_b   1.000
_cell.length_c   1.000
_cell.angle_alpha   90.00
_cell.angle_beta   90.00
_cell.angle_gamma   90.00
#
_symmetry.space_group_name_H-M   'P 1'
#
loop_
_entity.id
_entity.type
_entity.pdbx_description
1 polymer ?
#
loop_
_entity_poly.entity_id
_entity_poly.type
_entity_poly.pdbx_seq_one_letter_code
_entity_poly.pdbx_strand_id
1 'polypeptide(L)'
;MAHEIPPQFRAVLNPRESPAHRAERVKALHAELSTPQGLRHAAFWLPSSWPHLLQLLSDAHPEVRMAAAHLLGHFGAVLAGRREPSLEGRLSPSALIDWALAMLSPSSLLPAAQRMTADAKESALMALHACIAAMPPADVAPFAQPLLRLTTALLEATTTPPRVLGPLLRLLLAVLPVVPLAVLGQGFGDLADLLCGWALEPLVASDD
;
A
#
# COMPACT_ATOMS: atom_id res chain seq x y z
N MET A 1 -22.97 14.93 14.74
CA MET A 1 -22.25 16.13 14.26
C MET A 1 -21.19 15.65 13.30
N ALA A 2 -21.22 16.07 12.03
CA ALA A 2 -20.16 15.73 11.08
C ALA A 2 -18.89 16.47 11.53
N HIS A 3 -17.87 15.74 11.97
CA HIS A 3 -16.60 16.35 12.37
C HIS A 3 -15.94 16.93 11.11
N GLU A 4 -15.73 18.25 11.09
CA GLU A 4 -15.05 18.90 9.98
C GLU A 4 -13.64 18.33 9.82
N ILE A 5 -13.34 17.93 8.59
CA ILE A 5 -11.98 17.61 8.16
C ILE A 5 -11.09 18.83 8.44
N PRO A 6 -9.97 18.68 9.18
CA PRO A 6 -9.13 19.80 9.55
C PRO A 6 -8.69 20.63 8.35
N PRO A 7 -8.57 21.96 8.47
CA PRO A 7 -8.13 22.82 7.38
C PRO A 7 -6.75 22.42 6.84
N GLN A 8 -5.84 21.94 7.70
CA GLN A 8 -4.54 21.43 7.25
C GLN A 8 -4.66 20.22 6.31
N PHE A 9 -5.70 19.39 6.50
CA PHE A 9 -5.95 18.22 5.65
C PHE A 9 -6.63 18.61 4.34
N ARG A 10 -7.55 19.57 4.36
CA ARG A 10 -8.15 20.12 3.12
C ARG A 10 -7.08 20.68 2.19
N ALA A 11 -6.02 21.28 2.74
CA ALA A 11 -4.90 21.79 1.96
C ALA A 11 -4.09 20.67 1.27
N VAL A 12 -3.83 19.53 1.95
CA VAL A 12 -3.16 18.36 1.35
C VAL A 12 -3.88 17.88 0.08
N LEU A 13 -5.21 17.92 0.10
CA LEU A 13 -6.06 17.49 -1.00
C LEU A 13 -6.30 18.58 -2.06
N ASN A 14 -5.77 19.79 -1.89
CA ASN A 14 -6.04 20.89 -2.81
C ASN A 14 -5.17 20.78 -4.08
N PRO A 15 -5.74 20.45 -5.24
CA PRO A 15 -4.96 20.28 -6.47
C PRO A 15 -4.40 21.59 -7.02
N ARG A 16 -4.84 22.75 -6.49
CA ARG A 16 -4.34 24.07 -6.89
C ARG A 16 -3.06 24.47 -6.17
N GLU A 17 -2.70 23.77 -5.10
CA GLU A 17 -1.45 24.01 -4.36
C GLU A 17 -0.27 23.35 -5.09
N SER A 18 0.93 23.93 -4.95
CA SER A 18 2.12 23.37 -5.61
C SER A 18 2.38 21.92 -5.13
N PRO A 19 2.82 21.02 -6.02
CA PRO A 19 3.09 19.62 -5.66
C PRO A 19 4.09 19.47 -4.51
N ALA A 20 5.12 20.31 -4.50
CA ALA A 20 6.12 20.36 -3.43
C ALA A 20 5.48 20.70 -2.06
N HIS A 21 4.62 21.73 -2.00
CA HIS A 21 3.94 22.07 -0.75
C HIS A 21 2.97 20.97 -0.31
N ARG A 22 2.25 20.36 -1.25
CA ARG A 22 1.37 19.22 -0.92
C ARG A 22 2.16 18.06 -0.34
N ALA A 23 3.30 17.71 -0.94
CA ALA A 23 4.18 16.66 -0.43
C ALA A 23 4.70 16.99 0.98
N GLU A 24 5.14 18.23 1.23
CA GLU A 24 5.57 18.68 2.56
C GLU A 24 4.42 18.61 3.59
N ARG A 25 3.19 18.95 3.21
CA ARG A 25 2.03 18.79 4.10
C ARG A 25 1.72 17.34 4.40
N VAL A 26 1.86 16.42 3.44
CA VAL A 26 1.72 14.98 3.69
C VAL A 26 2.79 14.50 4.67
N LYS A 27 4.03 14.98 4.57
CA LYS A 27 5.11 14.68 5.53
C LYS A 27 4.82 15.27 6.92
N ALA A 28 4.32 16.50 7.00
CA ALA A 28 3.90 17.10 8.26
C ALA A 28 2.76 16.31 8.92
N LEU A 29 1.79 15.86 8.13
CA LEU A 29 0.72 14.98 8.59
C LEU A 29 1.27 13.64 9.08
N HIS A 30 2.24 13.06 8.40
CA HIS A 30 2.94 11.85 8.86
C HIS A 30 3.55 12.09 10.24
N ALA A 31 4.32 13.16 10.40
CA ALA A 31 4.94 13.48 11.69
C ALA A 31 3.91 13.65 12.81
N GLU A 32 2.76 14.28 12.53
CA GLU A 32 1.66 14.41 13.48
C GLU A 32 1.08 13.04 13.86
N LEU A 33 0.72 12.22 12.87
CA LEU A 33 0.10 10.90 13.06
C LEU A 33 1.07 9.83 13.58
N SER A 34 2.38 10.09 13.61
CA SER A 34 3.35 9.22 14.29
C SER A 34 3.37 9.41 15.82
N THR A 35 2.61 10.38 16.35
CA THR A 35 2.51 10.61 17.79
C THR A 35 1.18 10.12 18.37
N PRO A 36 1.14 9.58 19.59
CA PRO A 36 -0.12 9.18 20.23
C PRO A 36 -1.12 10.35 20.37
N GLN A 37 -0.62 11.56 20.58
CA GLN A 37 -1.47 12.75 20.67
C GLN A 37 -2.10 13.09 19.31
N GLY A 38 -1.30 13.10 18.24
CA GLY A 38 -1.80 13.33 16.89
C GLY A 38 -2.82 12.29 16.47
N LEU A 39 -2.60 11.01 16.80
CA LEU A 39 -3.55 9.92 16.54
C LEU A 39 -4.90 10.13 17.25
N ARG A 40 -4.88 10.54 18.53
CA ARG A 40 -6.11 10.85 19.28
C ARG A 40 -6.87 12.02 18.68
N HIS A 41 -6.18 13.08 18.27
CA HIS A 41 -6.82 14.18 17.55
C HIS A 41 -7.37 13.74 16.19
N ALA A 42 -6.65 12.85 15.51
CA ALA A 42 -7.03 12.34 14.20
C ALA A 42 -8.23 11.41 14.22
N ALA A 43 -8.46 10.69 15.32
CA ALA A 43 -9.54 9.72 15.46
C ALA A 43 -10.96 10.24 15.14
N PHE A 44 -11.17 11.56 15.18
CA PHE A 44 -12.46 12.18 14.87
C PHE A 44 -12.70 12.44 13.38
N TRP A 45 -11.65 12.63 12.58
CA TRP A 45 -11.77 12.99 11.15
C TRP A 45 -11.13 11.99 10.21
N LEU A 46 -10.20 11.17 10.71
CA LEU A 46 -9.42 10.23 9.91
C LEU A 46 -10.26 9.15 9.23
N PRO A 47 -11.28 8.54 9.87
CA PRO A 47 -12.14 7.57 9.19
C PRO A 47 -12.81 8.13 7.93
N SER A 48 -13.40 9.32 8.03
CA SER A 48 -14.05 10.00 6.89
C SER A 48 -13.05 10.47 5.84
N SER A 49 -11.79 10.67 6.24
CA SER A 49 -10.71 11.17 5.39
C SER A 49 -9.89 10.06 4.73
N TRP A 50 -10.03 8.83 5.20
CA TRP A 50 -9.26 7.66 4.75
C TRP A 50 -9.29 7.44 3.23
N PRO A 51 -10.47 7.48 2.55
CA PRO A 51 -10.51 7.32 1.09
C PRO A 51 -9.70 8.40 0.35
N HIS A 52 -9.68 9.63 0.88
CA HIS A 52 -8.93 10.73 0.27
C HIS A 52 -7.43 10.60 0.48
N LEU A 53 -6.99 10.06 1.62
CA LEU A 53 -5.58 9.71 1.82
C LEU A 53 -5.13 8.64 0.83
N LEU A 54 -5.93 7.59 0.64
CA LEU A 54 -5.64 6.53 -0.33
C LEU A 54 -5.56 7.07 -1.77
N GLN A 55 -6.37 8.07 -2.13
CA GLN A 55 -6.31 8.72 -3.45
C GLN A 55 -4.96 9.38 -3.73
N LEU A 56 -4.21 9.82 -2.71
CA LEU A 56 -2.89 10.42 -2.89
C LEU A 56 -1.85 9.44 -3.45
N LEU A 57 -2.06 8.12 -3.32
CA LEU A 57 -1.23 7.11 -3.97
C LEU A 57 -1.36 7.14 -5.51
N SER A 58 -2.43 7.75 -6.02
CA SER A 58 -2.67 7.95 -7.45
C SER A 58 -2.48 9.40 -7.88
N ASP A 59 -1.82 10.23 -7.05
CA ASP A 59 -1.54 11.61 -7.40
C ASP A 59 -0.68 11.70 -8.68
N ALA A 60 -0.87 12.74 -9.49
CA ALA A 60 -0.09 12.94 -10.71
C ALA A 60 1.41 13.13 -10.42
N HIS A 61 1.74 13.69 -9.26
CA HIS A 61 3.10 14.08 -8.91
C HIS A 61 3.82 13.02 -8.06
N PRO A 62 4.98 12.51 -8.51
CA PRO A 62 5.72 11.44 -7.82
C PRO A 62 6.05 11.74 -6.35
N GLU A 63 6.42 12.98 -6.03
CA GLU A 63 6.76 13.41 -4.67
C GLU A 63 5.58 13.33 -3.71
N VAL A 64 4.36 13.59 -4.19
CA VAL A 64 3.13 13.48 -3.40
C VAL A 64 2.81 11.99 -3.17
N ARG A 65 2.91 11.16 -4.22
CA ARG A 65 2.71 9.71 -4.10
C ARG A 65 3.68 9.07 -3.12
N MET A 66 4.95 9.47 -3.18
CA MET A 66 5.99 8.96 -2.29
C MET A 66 5.69 9.32 -0.82
N ALA A 67 5.38 10.59 -0.55
CA ALA A 67 5.01 11.01 0.80
C ALA A 67 3.76 10.27 1.31
N ALA A 68 2.77 10.07 0.44
CA ALA A 68 1.55 9.32 0.77
C ALA A 68 1.84 7.85 1.06
N ALA A 69 2.74 7.20 0.30
CA ALA A 69 3.12 5.82 0.51
C ALA A 69 3.76 5.61 1.88
N HIS A 70 4.65 6.51 2.31
CA HIS A 70 5.24 6.48 3.65
C HIS A 70 4.19 6.69 4.75
N LEU A 71 3.33 7.70 4.60
CA LEU A 71 2.22 7.98 5.53
C LEU A 71 1.31 6.77 5.70
N LEU A 72 0.78 6.26 4.59
CA LEU A 72 -0.20 5.19 4.60
C LEU A 72 0.42 3.87 5.07
N GLY A 73 1.64 3.55 4.64
CA GLY A 73 2.33 2.34 5.07
C GLY A 73 2.54 2.31 6.59
N HIS A 74 3.09 3.38 7.16
CA HIS A 74 3.26 3.49 8.61
C HIS A 74 1.92 3.38 9.34
N PHE A 75 0.92 4.12 8.86
CA PHE A 75 -0.37 4.18 9.53
C PHE A 75 -1.16 2.86 9.41
N GLY A 76 -1.07 2.16 8.29
CA GLY A 76 -1.63 0.81 8.12
C GLY A 76 -1.08 -0.17 9.15
N ALA A 77 0.22 -0.09 9.48
CA ALA A 77 0.81 -0.93 10.51
C ALA A 77 0.32 -0.57 11.93
N VAL A 78 0.12 0.73 12.21
CA VAL A 78 -0.47 1.20 13.48
C VAL A 78 -1.88 0.64 13.67
N LEU A 79 -2.71 0.70 12.61
CA LEU A 79 -4.06 0.14 12.61
C LEU A 79 -4.06 -1.37 12.82
N ALA A 80 -3.26 -2.09 12.03
CA ALA A 80 -3.22 -3.55 12.05
C ALA A 80 -2.73 -4.10 13.39
N GLY A 81 -1.71 -3.46 13.97
CA GLY A 81 -1.19 -3.82 15.30
C GLY A 81 -2.10 -3.40 16.46
N ARG A 82 -3.29 -2.83 16.20
CA ARG A 82 -4.26 -2.34 17.20
C ARG A 82 -3.62 -1.48 18.28
N ARG A 83 -2.61 -0.68 17.90
CA ARG A 83 -1.79 0.09 18.84
C ARG A 83 -2.47 1.36 19.32
N GLU A 84 -3.61 1.73 18.74
CA GLU A 84 -4.38 2.91 19.12
C GLU A 84 -5.85 2.61 19.41
N PRO A 85 -6.25 2.53 20.69
CA PRO A 85 -7.64 2.31 21.11
C PRO A 85 -8.59 3.41 20.59
N SER A 86 -8.07 4.63 20.35
CA SER A 86 -8.87 5.75 19.86
C SER A 86 -9.45 5.52 18.46
N LEU A 87 -8.86 4.62 17.68
CA LEU A 87 -9.28 4.28 16.31
C LEU A 87 -10.09 2.97 16.26
N GLU A 88 -10.24 2.26 17.37
CA GLU A 88 -10.94 1.00 17.43
C GLU A 88 -12.42 1.16 17.08
N GLY A 89 -12.91 0.30 16.19
CA GLY A 89 -14.28 0.35 15.66
C GLY A 89 -14.57 1.52 14.72
N ARG A 90 -13.61 2.43 14.49
CA ARG A 90 -13.77 3.59 13.60
C ARG A 90 -13.12 3.37 12.24
N LEU A 91 -12.01 2.66 12.20
CA LEU A 91 -11.31 2.29 10.97
C LEU A 91 -10.87 0.82 11.08
N SER A 92 -11.02 0.05 10.00
CA SER A 92 -10.63 -1.35 10.02
C SER A 92 -9.11 -1.49 10.25
N PRO A 93 -8.65 -2.41 11.12
CA PRO A 93 -7.23 -2.73 11.27
C PRO A 93 -6.57 -3.13 9.94
N SER A 94 -7.33 -3.72 9.02
CA SER A 94 -6.88 -4.16 7.70
C SER A 94 -7.14 -3.16 6.58
N ALA A 95 -7.58 -1.93 6.87
CA ALA A 95 -8.14 -1.02 5.86
C ALA A 95 -7.20 -0.76 4.66
N LEU A 96 -5.89 -0.66 4.88
CA LEU A 96 -4.92 -0.50 3.79
C LEU A 96 -4.73 -1.80 3.00
N ILE A 97 -4.67 -2.94 3.68
CA ILE A 97 -4.46 -4.26 3.08
C ILE A 97 -5.67 -4.61 2.21
N ASP A 98 -6.89 -4.46 2.74
CA ASP A 98 -8.13 -4.73 2.01
C ASP A 98 -8.25 -3.86 0.77
N TRP A 99 -7.94 -2.57 0.90
CA TRP A 99 -7.90 -1.64 -0.23
C TRP A 99 -6.87 -2.08 -1.28
N ALA A 100 -5.66 -2.44 -0.86
CA ALA A 100 -4.59 -2.81 -1.77
C ALA A 100 -4.90 -4.11 -2.51
N LEU A 101 -5.45 -5.12 -1.83
CA LEU A 101 -5.91 -6.37 -2.45
C LEU A 101 -6.98 -6.10 -3.52
N ALA A 102 -7.91 -5.18 -3.25
CA ALA A 102 -8.96 -4.82 -4.20
C ALA A 102 -8.44 -4.00 -5.39
N MET A 103 -7.49 -3.09 -5.17
CA MET A 103 -7.01 -2.14 -6.17
C MET A 103 -5.87 -2.65 -7.04
N LEU A 104 -4.99 -3.50 -6.48
CA LEU A 104 -3.81 -4.00 -7.18
C LEU A 104 -4.06 -5.30 -7.93
N SER A 105 -5.15 -6.00 -7.62
CA SER A 105 -5.48 -7.24 -8.32
C SER A 105 -5.58 -7.00 -9.84
N PRO A 106 -4.86 -7.78 -10.68
CA PRO A 106 -4.98 -7.70 -12.14
C PRO A 106 -6.40 -7.95 -12.64
N SER A 107 -7.19 -8.73 -11.89
CA SER A 107 -8.60 -9.06 -12.21
C SER A 107 -9.60 -8.08 -11.60
N SER A 108 -9.16 -6.96 -11.04
CA SER A 108 -10.05 -6.00 -10.40
C SER A 108 -11.02 -5.36 -11.40
N LEU A 109 -12.32 -5.41 -11.06
CA LEU A 109 -13.39 -4.77 -11.80
C LEU A 109 -13.67 -3.33 -11.33
N LEU A 110 -12.91 -2.84 -10.34
CA LEU A 110 -13.09 -1.49 -9.83
C LEU A 110 -12.64 -0.47 -10.90
N PRO A 111 -13.48 0.51 -11.27
CA PRO A 111 -13.09 1.54 -12.25
C PRO A 111 -11.85 2.35 -11.83
N ALA A 112 -11.59 2.45 -10.52
CA ALA A 112 -10.38 3.09 -10.01
C ALA A 112 -9.13 2.21 -10.24
N ALA A 113 -9.23 0.89 -10.05
CA ALA A 113 -8.13 -0.04 -10.29
C ALA A 113 -7.74 -0.12 -11.77
N GLN A 114 -8.74 -0.14 -12.66
CA GLN A 114 -8.54 -0.20 -14.11
C GLN A 114 -7.85 1.05 -14.67
N ARG A 115 -8.01 2.20 -14.00
CA ARG A 115 -7.39 3.48 -14.40
C ARG A 115 -6.06 3.74 -13.70
N MET A 116 -5.63 2.83 -12.83
CA MET A 116 -4.43 3.05 -12.02
C MET A 116 -3.18 2.90 -12.88
N THR A 117 -2.38 3.97 -12.94
CA THR A 117 -1.13 3.97 -13.71
C THR A 117 -0.09 3.04 -13.09
N ALA A 118 0.93 2.67 -13.86
CA ALA A 118 2.05 1.89 -13.35
C ALA A 118 2.73 2.55 -12.14
N ASP A 119 2.92 3.87 -12.17
CA ASP A 119 3.55 4.62 -11.08
C ASP A 119 2.69 4.66 -9.81
N ALA A 120 1.36 4.68 -9.98
CA ALA A 120 0.42 4.59 -8.88
C ALA A 120 0.41 3.18 -8.27
N LYS A 121 0.48 2.12 -9.11
CA LYS A 121 0.66 0.73 -8.66
C LYS A 121 1.95 0.54 -7.87
N GLU A 122 3.05 1.11 -8.36
CA GLU A 122 4.34 1.11 -7.68
C GLU A 122 4.23 1.75 -6.28
N SER A 123 3.65 2.95 -6.22
CA SER A 123 3.48 3.69 -4.96
C SER A 123 2.56 2.97 -3.97
N ALA A 124 1.49 2.34 -4.46
CA ALA A 124 0.59 1.53 -3.64
C ALA A 124 1.25 0.26 -3.11
N LEU A 125 2.06 -0.44 -3.92
CA LEU A 125 2.86 -1.58 -3.48
C LEU A 125 3.90 -1.17 -2.44
N MET A 126 4.53 0.00 -2.60
CA MET A 126 5.45 0.55 -1.60
C MET A 126 4.74 0.80 -0.26
N ALA A 127 3.55 1.41 -0.29
CA ALA A 127 2.75 1.64 0.91
C ALA A 127 2.37 0.32 1.60
N LEU A 128 1.90 -0.67 0.82
CA LEU A 128 1.55 -1.99 1.33
C LEU A 128 2.77 -2.69 1.94
N HIS A 129 3.92 -2.70 1.25
CA HIS A 129 5.15 -3.27 1.80
C HIS A 129 5.55 -2.58 3.11
N ALA A 130 5.53 -1.25 3.17
CA ALA A 130 5.87 -0.51 4.39
C ALA A 130 4.92 -0.85 5.56
N CYS A 131 3.64 -1.09 5.27
CA CYS A 131 2.67 -1.60 6.25
C CYS A 131 3.06 -2.98 6.76
N ILE A 132 3.25 -3.95 5.86
CA ILE A 132 3.58 -5.33 6.25
C ILE A 132 4.92 -5.41 6.99
N ALA A 133 5.94 -4.68 6.53
CA ALA A 133 7.27 -4.69 7.14
C ALA A 133 7.30 -4.11 8.57
N ALA A 134 6.35 -3.25 8.91
CA ALA A 134 6.23 -2.66 10.26
C ALA A 134 5.32 -3.48 11.20
N MET A 135 4.65 -4.51 10.69
CA MET A 135 3.74 -5.36 11.46
C MET A 135 4.50 -6.54 12.11
N PRO A 136 4.12 -6.92 13.35
CA PRO A 136 4.53 -8.19 13.94
C PRO A 136 4.07 -9.39 13.07
N PRO A 137 4.84 -10.49 13.03
CA PRO A 137 4.49 -11.69 12.26
C PRO A 137 3.07 -12.23 12.52
N ALA A 138 2.63 -12.20 13.78
CA ALA A 138 1.30 -12.64 14.17
C ALA A 138 0.17 -11.80 13.55
N ASP A 139 0.41 -10.50 13.34
CA ASP A 139 -0.57 -9.59 12.75
C ASP A 139 -0.59 -9.70 11.22
N VAL A 140 0.51 -10.14 10.60
CA VAL A 140 0.59 -10.39 9.14
C VAL A 140 -0.05 -11.72 8.77
N ALA A 141 0.06 -12.74 9.62
CA ALA A 141 -0.38 -14.11 9.34
C ALA A 141 -1.80 -14.23 8.72
N PRO A 142 -2.83 -13.48 9.18
CA PRO A 142 -4.17 -13.54 8.58
C PRO A 142 -4.22 -13.11 7.11
N PHE A 143 -3.27 -12.27 6.68
CA PHE A 143 -3.21 -11.69 5.34
C PHE A 143 -2.22 -12.40 4.42
N ALA A 144 -1.41 -13.32 4.96
CA ALA A 144 -0.31 -13.94 4.23
C ALA A 144 -0.76 -14.63 2.93
N GLN A 145 -1.82 -15.43 2.98
CA GLN A 145 -2.33 -16.12 1.79
C GLN A 145 -2.97 -15.17 0.75
N PRO A 146 -3.84 -14.20 1.12
CA PRO A 146 -4.28 -13.15 0.19
C PRO A 146 -3.14 -12.39 -0.47
N LEU A 147 -2.11 -12.01 0.29
CA LEU A 147 -0.96 -11.26 -0.21
C LEU A 147 -0.12 -12.10 -1.18
N LEU A 148 0.12 -13.38 -0.87
CA LEU A 148 0.78 -14.30 -1.80
C LEU A 148 0.01 -14.41 -3.12
N ARG A 149 -1.31 -14.59 -3.06
CA ARG A 149 -2.15 -14.67 -4.27
C ARG A 149 -2.07 -13.39 -5.10
N LEU A 150 -2.09 -12.22 -4.45
CA LEU A 150 -1.93 -10.94 -5.14
C LEU A 150 -0.57 -10.88 -5.87
N THR A 151 0.52 -11.23 -5.17
CA THR A 151 1.87 -11.18 -5.75
C THR A 151 2.04 -12.17 -6.91
N THR A 152 1.50 -13.38 -6.79
CA THR A 152 1.53 -14.38 -7.87
C THR A 152 0.73 -13.90 -9.08
N ALA A 153 -0.51 -13.42 -8.86
CA ALA A 153 -1.35 -12.92 -9.94
C ALA A 153 -0.68 -11.73 -10.67
N LEU A 154 -0.01 -10.84 -9.94
CA LEU A 154 0.76 -9.75 -10.54
C LEU A 154 1.97 -10.26 -11.34
N LEU A 155 2.69 -11.28 -10.88
CA LEU A 155 3.80 -11.87 -11.63
C LEU A 155 3.33 -12.59 -12.90
N GLU A 156 2.16 -13.23 -12.87
CA GLU A 156 1.58 -13.94 -14.03
C GLU A 156 0.95 -12.99 -15.06
N ALA A 157 0.48 -11.83 -14.63
CA ALA A 157 -0.21 -10.90 -15.52
C ALA A 157 0.76 -10.24 -16.50
N THR A 158 0.55 -10.49 -17.80
CA THR A 158 1.29 -9.85 -18.90
C THR A 158 1.18 -8.33 -18.93
N THR A 159 0.18 -7.78 -18.24
CA THR A 159 -0.02 -6.32 -18.08
C THR A 159 0.81 -5.69 -16.96
N THR A 160 1.56 -6.49 -16.21
CA THR A 160 2.35 -6.02 -15.07
C THR A 160 3.62 -5.34 -15.58
N PRO A 161 3.82 -4.04 -15.27
CA PRO A 161 4.99 -3.32 -15.76
C PRO A 161 6.27 -3.74 -15.00
N PRO A 162 7.44 -3.89 -15.67
CA PRO A 162 8.67 -4.36 -15.03
C PRO A 162 9.10 -3.55 -13.79
N ARG A 163 8.80 -2.23 -13.77
CA ARG A 163 9.13 -1.35 -12.63
C ARG A 163 8.45 -1.76 -11.31
N VAL A 164 7.32 -2.47 -11.34
CA VAL A 164 6.65 -2.93 -10.12
C VAL A 164 7.25 -4.21 -9.53
N LEU A 165 8.14 -4.89 -10.24
CA LEU A 165 8.79 -6.11 -9.75
C LEU A 165 9.59 -5.86 -8.47
N GLY A 166 10.35 -4.76 -8.41
CA GLY A 166 11.14 -4.41 -7.22
C GLY A 166 10.26 -4.30 -5.96
N PRO A 167 9.21 -3.46 -5.96
CA PRO A 167 8.24 -3.40 -4.87
C PRO A 167 7.54 -4.73 -4.57
N LEU A 168 7.19 -5.51 -5.60
CA LEU A 168 6.52 -6.80 -5.45
C LEU A 168 7.43 -7.82 -4.75
N LEU A 169 8.70 -7.90 -5.14
CA LEU A 169 9.71 -8.75 -4.50
C LEU A 169 9.91 -8.37 -3.03
N ARG A 170 9.94 -7.07 -2.71
CA ARG A 170 10.02 -6.61 -1.32
C ARG A 170 8.80 -7.04 -0.52
N LEU A 171 7.60 -6.93 -1.09
CA LEU A 171 6.37 -7.40 -0.46
C LEU A 171 6.39 -8.92 -0.22
N LEU A 172 6.81 -9.70 -1.22
CA LEU A 172 6.99 -11.15 -1.09
C LEU A 172 7.97 -11.49 0.04
N LEU A 173 9.13 -10.84 0.09
CA LEU A 173 10.12 -11.05 1.14
C LEU A 173 9.60 -10.71 2.54
N ALA A 174 8.70 -9.74 2.66
CA ALA A 174 8.06 -9.39 3.93
C ALA A 174 6.99 -10.42 4.35
N VAL A 175 6.33 -11.09 3.40
CA VAL A 175 5.23 -12.03 3.66
C VAL A 175 5.72 -13.48 3.83
N LEU A 176 6.70 -13.93 3.05
CA LEU A 176 7.16 -15.32 3.05
C LEU A 176 7.51 -15.87 4.46
N PRO A 177 8.17 -15.12 5.36
CA PRO A 177 8.51 -15.64 6.69
C PRO A 177 7.31 -16.03 7.55
N VAL A 178 6.12 -15.50 7.27
CA VAL A 178 4.90 -15.78 8.04
C VAL A 178 4.01 -16.86 7.41
N VAL A 179 4.37 -17.34 6.22
CA VAL A 179 3.59 -18.35 5.51
C VAL A 179 4.05 -19.75 5.96
N PRO A 180 3.14 -20.60 6.47
CA PRO A 180 3.51 -21.98 6.78
C PRO A 180 4.00 -22.70 5.52
N LEU A 181 5.11 -23.44 5.63
CA LEU A 181 5.67 -24.22 4.51
C LEU A 181 4.65 -25.16 3.85
N ALA A 182 3.70 -25.69 4.62
CA ALA A 182 2.61 -26.52 4.10
C ALA A 182 1.68 -25.77 3.14
N VAL A 183 1.52 -24.46 3.33
CA VAL A 183 0.73 -23.57 2.45
C VAL A 183 1.55 -23.14 1.24
N LEU A 184 2.88 -23.10 1.37
CA LEU A 184 3.79 -22.81 0.25
C LEU A 184 3.75 -23.91 -0.81
N GLY A 185 3.54 -25.18 -0.43
CA GLY A 185 3.12 -26.27 -1.32
C GLY A 185 3.74 -26.27 -2.73
N GLN A 186 2.95 -26.64 -3.74
CA GLN A 186 3.33 -26.55 -5.16
C GLN A 186 3.54 -25.09 -5.62
N GLY A 187 2.82 -24.14 -5.00
CA GLY A 187 2.85 -22.72 -5.38
C GLY A 187 4.20 -22.02 -5.16
N PHE A 188 5.10 -22.56 -4.33
CA PHE A 188 6.46 -22.04 -4.21
C PHE A 188 7.33 -22.40 -5.43
N GLY A 189 7.10 -23.58 -6.03
CA GLY A 189 7.74 -23.95 -7.29
C GLY A 189 7.29 -23.02 -8.42
N ASP A 190 5.99 -22.83 -8.57
CA ASP A 190 5.41 -21.92 -9.57
C ASP A 190 5.92 -20.47 -9.37
N LEU A 191 5.99 -20.01 -8.12
CA LEU A 191 6.53 -18.70 -7.79
C LEU A 191 8.02 -18.59 -8.14
N ALA A 192 8.82 -19.61 -7.84
CA ALA A 192 10.24 -19.64 -8.18
C ALA A 192 10.44 -19.65 -9.70
N ASP A 193 9.63 -20.42 -10.44
CA ASP A 193 9.67 -20.48 -11.91
C ASP A 193 9.28 -19.13 -12.53
N LEU A 194 8.23 -18.48 -12.01
CA LEU A 194 7.85 -17.12 -12.43
C LEU A 194 8.98 -16.12 -12.17
N LEU A 195 9.57 -16.13 -10.98
CA LEU A 195 10.67 -15.23 -10.64
C LEU A 195 11.91 -15.48 -11.51
N CYS A 196 12.23 -16.75 -11.80
CA CYS A 196 13.28 -17.11 -12.74
C CYS A 196 12.97 -16.61 -14.16
N GLY A 197 11.73 -16.76 -14.64
CA GLY A 197 11.29 -16.23 -15.93
C GLY A 197 11.52 -14.72 -16.03
N TRP A 198 11.08 -13.97 -15.02
CA TRP A 198 11.30 -12.52 -14.94
C TRP A 198 12.78 -12.11 -14.80
N ALA A 199 13.60 -12.91 -14.11
CA ALA A 199 15.04 -12.65 -14.00
C ALA A 199 15.80 -12.93 -15.30
N LEU A 200 15.25 -13.80 -16.17
CA LEU A 200 15.83 -14.19 -17.45
C LEU A 200 15.28 -13.38 -18.64
N GLU A 201 14.09 -12.77 -18.53
CA GLU A 201 13.53 -11.86 -19.53
C GLU A 201 14.44 -10.70 -19.98
N PRO A 202 15.30 -10.08 -19.14
CA PRO A 202 16.20 -9.03 -19.59
C PRO A 202 17.35 -9.56 -20.46
N LEU A 203 17.56 -10.88 -20.55
CA LEU A 203 18.60 -11.50 -21.38
C LEU A 203 18.11 -11.88 -22.79
N VAL A 204 16.81 -11.79 -23.06
CA VAL A 204 16.23 -12.09 -24.38
C VAL A 204 15.88 -10.82 -25.16
N ALA A 205 15.81 -9.67 -24.49
CA ALA A 205 15.71 -8.36 -25.12
C ALA A 205 17.07 -7.66 -25.19
N SER A 206 18.02 -8.27 -25.89
CA SER A 206 19.18 -7.55 -26.43
C SER A 206 19.19 -7.70 -27.94
N ASP A 207 19.30 -6.54 -28.60
CA ASP A 207 19.42 -6.26 -30.04
C ASP A 207 18.11 -6.09 -30.82
N ASP A 208 17.54 -4.87 -30.73
CA ASP A 208 17.30 -3.98 -31.88
C ASP A 208 16.96 -2.54 -31.43
#